data_AF-A0A1M5WSB1-F1
#
_entry.id   AF-A0A1M5WSB1-F1
#
_cell.length_a   1.000
_cell.length_b   1.000
_cell.length_c   1.000
_cell.angle_alpha   90.00
_cell.angle_beta   90.00
_cell.angle_gamma   90.00
#
_symmetry.space_group_name_H-M   'P 1'
#
loop_
_entity.id
_entity.type
_entity.pdbx_description
1 polymer ?
#
loop_
_entity_poly.entity_id
_entity_poly.type
_entity_poly.pdbx_seq_one_letter_code
_entity_poly.pdbx_strand_id
1 'polypeptide(L)'
;MAHMIKSHFTSSSGHRAALFKIEPSRLVDLIISKQTQYYTLWAVYTAVQFAAGNYGSNQRLPLSAGLAVLVGVWTFNLGHLGFVLRCVEQINKLSRALTAALQGRPQQYRDELAHAFEDMREGGLFWEFRKQKGERRSYLMNTSVHLIIDICASVALLTRVQGIWPVAMGGD
;
A
#
# COMPACT_ATOMS: atom_id res chain seq x y z
N MET A 1 50.82 -8.79 -12.42
CA MET A 1 49.56 -8.52 -13.14
C MET A 1 48.39 -8.73 -12.18
N ALA A 2 48.29 -7.87 -11.16
CA ALA A 2 47.30 -8.00 -10.08
C ALA A 2 46.66 -6.62 -9.84
N HIS A 3 45.62 -6.29 -10.61
CA HIS A 3 44.88 -5.05 -10.42
C HIS A 3 43.52 -5.09 -11.13
N MET A 4 42.61 -5.97 -10.71
CA MET A 4 41.20 -5.83 -11.14
C MET A 4 40.18 -6.62 -10.31
N ILE A 5 40.26 -6.62 -8.98
CA ILE A 5 39.13 -7.05 -8.14
C ILE A 5 39.10 -6.18 -6.88
N LYS A 6 38.61 -4.94 -6.98
CA LYS A 6 38.38 -4.10 -5.79
C LYS A 6 37.37 -2.95 -5.96
N SER A 7 36.47 -3.00 -6.95
CA SER A 7 35.47 -1.93 -7.15
C SER A 7 34.05 -2.27 -6.71
N HIS A 8 33.74 -3.53 -6.36
CA HIS A 8 32.37 -3.91 -5.96
C HIS A 8 32.13 -4.04 -4.44
N PHE A 9 33.16 -3.93 -3.61
CA PHE A 9 33.04 -4.14 -2.14
C PHE A 9 33.05 -2.84 -1.30
N THR A 10 33.34 -1.68 -1.92
CA THR A 10 33.41 -0.39 -1.24
C THR A 10 32.11 0.43 -1.30
N SER A 11 31.18 0.09 -2.19
CA SER A 11 29.90 0.81 -2.31
C SER A 11 28.91 0.47 -1.19
N SER A 12 28.97 -0.72 -0.58
CA SER A 12 28.03 -1.11 0.49
C SER A 12 28.46 -0.58 1.86
N SER A 13 29.76 -0.43 2.11
CA SER A 13 30.31 0.06 3.38
C SER A 13 30.11 1.56 3.56
N GLY A 14 30.28 2.36 2.49
CA GLY A 14 30.00 3.81 2.51
C GLY A 14 28.52 4.14 2.70
N HIS A 15 27.62 3.35 2.10
CA HIS A 15 26.17 3.52 2.24
C HIS A 15 25.70 3.16 3.66
N ARG A 16 26.19 2.04 4.22
CA ARG A 16 25.97 1.69 5.64
C ARG A 16 26.53 2.76 6.58
N ALA A 17 27.72 3.31 6.28
CA ALA A 17 28.31 4.38 7.06
C ALA A 17 27.48 5.68 7.06
N ALA A 18 26.82 6.00 5.95
CA ALA A 18 25.94 7.16 5.83
C ALA A 18 24.60 6.97 6.57
N LEU A 19 24.04 5.75 6.59
CA LEU A 19 22.85 5.41 7.38
C LEU A 19 23.06 5.68 8.88
N PHE A 20 24.30 5.56 9.39
CA PHE A 20 24.65 5.84 10.78
C PHE A 20 24.62 7.34 11.17
N LYS A 21 24.43 8.25 10.20
CA LYS A 21 24.24 9.68 10.45
C LYS A 21 22.78 10.11 10.45
N ILE A 22 21.85 9.21 10.18
CA ILE A 22 20.43 9.55 10.20
C ILE A 22 20.02 9.77 11.65
N GLU A 23 19.59 10.98 11.97
CA GLU A 23 19.08 11.31 13.28
C GLU A 23 17.67 10.72 13.47
N PRO A 24 17.28 10.36 14.71
CA PRO A 24 15.91 9.93 15.01
C PRO A 24 14.84 10.95 14.56
N SER A 25 15.16 12.25 14.59
CA SER A 25 14.32 13.35 14.07
C SER A 25 13.96 13.16 12.59
N ARG A 26 14.95 12.82 11.75
CA ARG A 26 14.74 12.53 10.31
C ARG A 26 13.91 11.28 10.08
N LEU A 27 14.00 10.31 10.98
CA LEU A 27 13.18 9.10 10.93
C LEU A 27 11.70 9.43 11.22
N VAL A 28 11.45 10.34 12.18
CA VAL A 28 10.10 10.85 12.46
C VAL A 28 9.54 11.57 11.24
N ASP A 29 10.32 12.46 10.60
CA ASP A 29 9.90 13.15 9.37
C ASP A 29 9.53 12.16 8.25
N LEU A 30 10.32 11.10 8.09
CA LEU A 30 10.08 10.07 7.08
C LEU A 30 8.81 9.26 7.39
N ILE A 31 8.57 8.93 8.67
CA ILE A 31 7.33 8.27 9.12
C ILE A 31 6.12 9.17 8.82
N ILE A 32 6.19 10.46 9.17
CA ILE A 32 5.11 11.42 8.91
C ILE A 32 4.84 11.50 7.40
N SER A 33 5.88 11.64 6.58
CA SER A 33 5.76 11.68 5.12
C SER A 33 5.07 10.42 4.58
N LYS A 34 5.42 9.23 5.07
CA LYS A 34 4.79 7.97 4.69
C LYS A 34 3.35 7.86 5.17
N GLN A 35 3.05 8.35 6.38
CA GLN A 35 1.67 8.41 6.87
C GLN A 35 0.81 9.34 6.00
N THR A 36 1.32 10.51 5.59
CA THR A 36 0.62 11.39 4.64
C THR A 36 0.38 10.69 3.30
N GLN A 37 1.37 9.96 2.78
CA GLN A 37 1.20 9.15 1.57
C GLN A 37 0.10 8.09 1.74
N TYR A 38 0.09 7.38 2.88
CA TYR A 38 -0.94 6.40 3.22
C TYR A 38 -2.34 7.02 3.24
N TYR A 39 -2.54 8.17 3.91
CA TYR A 39 -3.84 8.83 3.94
C TYR A 39 -4.27 9.36 2.57
N THR A 40 -3.32 9.84 1.77
CA THR A 40 -3.58 10.29 0.39
C THR A 40 -4.05 9.13 -0.48
N LEU A 41 -3.42 7.95 -0.35
CA LEU A 41 -3.88 6.74 -1.04
C LEU A 41 -5.32 6.41 -0.67
N TRP A 42 -5.68 6.45 0.62
CA TRP A 42 -7.05 6.21 1.08
C TRP A 42 -8.05 7.24 0.55
N ALA A 43 -7.66 8.51 0.44
CA ALA A 43 -8.51 9.55 -0.12
C ALA A 43 -8.81 9.31 -1.61
N VAL A 44 -7.77 9.01 -2.41
CA VAL A 44 -7.94 8.69 -3.85
C VAL A 44 -8.81 7.46 -4.03
N TYR A 45 -8.59 6.42 -3.24
CA TYR A 45 -9.41 5.21 -3.26
C TYR A 45 -10.87 5.51 -2.95
N THR A 46 -11.15 6.27 -1.90
CA THR A 46 -12.52 6.68 -1.56
C THR A 46 -13.19 7.39 -2.74
N ALA A 47 -12.50 8.33 -3.39
CA ALA A 47 -13.03 9.03 -4.56
C ALA A 47 -13.34 8.09 -5.74
N VAL A 48 -12.45 7.13 -6.03
CA VAL A 48 -12.68 6.12 -7.09
C VAL A 48 -13.88 5.24 -6.76
N GLN A 49 -14.06 4.84 -5.50
CA GLN A 49 -15.19 4.00 -5.09
C GLN A 49 -16.52 4.73 -5.17
N PHE A 50 -16.56 6.01 -4.78
CA PHE A 50 -17.75 6.84 -4.98
C PHE A 50 -18.06 7.06 -6.48
N ALA A 51 -17.04 7.32 -7.29
CA ALA A 51 -17.20 7.46 -8.73
C ALA A 51 -17.73 6.17 -9.38
N ALA A 52 -17.19 5.01 -8.99
CA ALA A 52 -17.61 3.69 -9.43
C ALA A 52 -19.05 3.38 -9.01
N GLY A 53 -19.36 3.54 -7.72
CA GLY A 53 -20.69 3.26 -7.17
C GLY A 53 -21.78 4.20 -7.68
N ASN A 54 -21.42 5.39 -8.17
CA ASN A 54 -22.33 6.36 -8.77
C ASN A 54 -22.27 6.39 -10.31
N TYR A 55 -21.48 5.53 -10.94
CA TYR A 55 -21.41 5.48 -12.40
C TYR A 55 -22.77 5.07 -12.97
N GLY A 56 -23.25 5.83 -13.97
CA GLY A 56 -24.59 5.63 -14.53
C GLY A 56 -25.74 6.01 -13.59
N SER A 57 -25.51 6.90 -12.62
CA SER A 57 -26.59 7.40 -11.76
C SER A 57 -27.77 7.91 -12.59
N ASN A 58 -28.98 7.49 -12.23
CA ASN A 58 -30.24 7.78 -12.94
C ASN A 58 -30.33 7.22 -14.37
N GLN A 59 -29.46 6.27 -14.75
CA GLN A 59 -29.46 5.64 -16.06
C GLN A 59 -29.38 4.11 -15.92
N ARG A 60 -29.99 3.39 -16.87
CA ARG A 60 -29.76 1.94 -16.99
C ARG A 60 -28.53 1.70 -17.86
N LEU A 61 -27.59 0.94 -17.33
CA LEU A 61 -26.33 0.64 -18.01
C LEU A 61 -26.44 -0.65 -18.82
N PRO A 62 -25.89 -0.69 -20.06
CA PRO A 62 -25.72 -1.94 -20.76
C PRO A 62 -24.72 -2.83 -20.02
N LEU A 63 -24.91 -4.15 -20.11
CA LEU A 63 -24.09 -5.15 -19.41
C LEU A 63 -22.58 -4.97 -19.68
N SER A 64 -22.21 -4.71 -20.93
CA SER A 64 -20.81 -4.49 -21.33
C SER A 64 -20.17 -3.30 -20.63
N ALA A 65 -20.87 -2.18 -20.49
CA ALA A 65 -20.36 -1.00 -19.80
C ALA A 65 -20.21 -1.26 -18.29
N GLY A 66 -21.20 -1.91 -17.66
CA GLY A 66 -21.14 -2.29 -16.25
C GLY A 66 -19.96 -3.20 -15.93
N LEU A 67 -19.74 -4.23 -16.75
CA LEU A 67 -18.60 -5.15 -16.60
C LEU A 67 -17.25 -4.46 -16.84
N ALA A 68 -17.16 -3.57 -17.84
CA ALA A 68 -15.91 -2.84 -18.11
C ALA A 68 -15.51 -1.96 -16.93
N VAL A 69 -16.47 -1.23 -16.33
CA VAL A 69 -16.22 -0.40 -15.15
C VAL A 69 -15.83 -1.27 -13.94
N LEU A 70 -16.53 -2.39 -13.71
CA LEU A 70 -16.17 -3.35 -12.67
C LEU A 70 -14.72 -3.84 -12.80
N VAL A 71 -14.33 -4.30 -13.99
CA VAL A 71 -12.96 -4.81 -14.22
C VAL A 71 -11.93 -3.71 -13.98
N GLY A 72 -12.19 -2.49 -14.44
CA GLY A 72 -11.31 -1.34 -14.21
C GLY A 72 -11.15 -1.01 -12.73
N VAL A 73 -12.27 -0.98 -11.99
CA VAL A 73 -12.30 -0.70 -10.54
C VAL A 73 -11.58 -1.78 -9.75
N TRP A 74 -11.85 -3.07 -10.03
CA TRP A 74 -11.15 -4.17 -9.37
C TRP A 74 -9.64 -4.18 -9.65
N THR A 75 -9.23 -3.86 -10.88
CA THR A 75 -7.81 -3.72 -11.23
C THR A 75 -7.15 -2.60 -10.42
N PHE A 76 -7.82 -1.45 -10.33
CA PHE A 76 -7.37 -0.35 -9.49
C PHE A 76 -7.29 -0.75 -8.01
N ASN A 77 -8.31 -1.43 -7.47
CA ASN A 77 -8.38 -1.81 -6.06
C ASN A 77 -7.28 -2.79 -5.67
N LEU A 78 -6.97 -3.77 -6.54
CA LEU A 78 -5.86 -4.70 -6.32
C LEU A 78 -4.50 -3.99 -6.31
N GLY A 79 -4.27 -3.08 -7.26
CA GLY A 79 -3.05 -2.28 -7.29
C GLY A 79 -2.92 -1.36 -6.09
N HIS A 80 -4.01 -0.66 -5.75
CA HIS A 80 -4.10 0.25 -4.61
C HIS A 80 -3.86 -0.47 -3.28
N LEU A 81 -4.48 -1.63 -3.05
CA LEU A 81 -4.25 -2.46 -1.87
C LEU A 81 -2.77 -2.84 -1.75
N GLY A 82 -2.11 -3.20 -2.86
CA GLY A 82 -0.67 -3.44 -2.89
C GLY A 82 0.14 -2.23 -2.39
N PHE A 83 -0.16 -1.03 -2.88
CA PHE A 83 0.51 0.20 -2.43
C PHE A 83 0.25 0.51 -0.95
N VAL A 84 -0.98 0.35 -0.48
CA VAL A 84 -1.34 0.58 0.93
C VAL A 84 -0.56 -0.35 1.84
N LEU A 85 -0.50 -1.64 1.51
CA LEU A 85 0.19 -2.63 2.32
C LEU A 85 1.71 -2.41 2.34
N ARG A 86 2.31 -2.03 1.21
CA ARG A 86 3.72 -1.61 1.15
C ARG A 86 3.97 -0.37 2.01
N CYS A 87 3.06 0.60 1.99
CA CYS A 87 3.19 1.80 2.82
C CYS A 87 3.13 1.46 4.33
N VAL A 88 2.19 0.60 4.73
CA VAL A 88 2.08 0.09 6.11
C VAL A 88 3.34 -0.67 6.52
N GLU A 89 3.87 -1.52 5.65
CA GLU A 89 5.11 -2.27 5.89
C GLU A 89 6.30 -1.32 6.12
N GLN A 90 6.46 -0.33 5.24
CA GLN A 90 7.50 0.70 5.34
C GLN A 90 7.40 1.50 6.65
N ILE A 91 6.18 1.93 7.03
CA ILE A 91 5.93 2.63 8.29
C ILE A 91 6.32 1.74 9.48
N ASN A 92 5.89 0.48 9.49
CA ASN A 92 6.20 -0.44 10.59
C ASN A 92 7.71 -0.69 10.75
N LYS A 93 8.45 -0.84 9.65
CA LYS A 93 9.92 -1.00 9.66
C LYS A 93 10.61 0.25 10.21
N LEU A 94 10.18 1.44 9.77
CA LEU A 94 10.69 2.70 10.33
C LEU A 94 10.34 2.87 11.81
N SER A 95 9.13 2.50 12.23
CA SER A 95 8.73 2.55 13.64
C SER A 95 9.54 1.59 14.51
N ARG A 96 9.94 0.42 13.99
CA ARG A 96 10.86 -0.50 14.68
C ARG A 96 12.24 0.12 14.88
N ALA A 97 12.80 0.73 13.84
CA ALA A 97 14.05 1.48 13.94
C ALA A 97 13.93 2.63 14.96
N LEU A 98 12.85 3.42 14.92
CA LEU A 98 12.62 4.52 15.87
C LEU A 98 12.57 4.00 17.32
N THR A 99 11.85 2.91 17.54
CA THR A 99 11.71 2.29 18.86
C THR A 99 13.07 1.83 19.39
N ALA A 100 13.90 1.21 18.55
CA ALA A 100 15.24 0.81 18.93
C ALA A 100 16.15 2.01 19.28
N ALA A 101 16.01 3.12 18.56
CA ALA A 101 16.72 4.36 18.87
C ALA A 101 16.30 4.95 20.23
N LEU A 102 14.99 5.01 20.49
CA LEU A 102 14.43 5.51 21.76
C LEU A 102 14.79 4.63 22.96
N GLN A 103 14.94 3.32 22.76
CA GLN A 103 15.37 2.37 23.79
C GLN A 103 16.88 2.38 24.05
N GLY A 104 17.64 3.25 23.37
CA GLY A 104 19.09 3.33 23.53
C GLY A 104 19.82 2.08 23.03
N ARG A 105 19.28 1.39 22.00
CA ARG A 105 19.86 0.15 21.44
C ARG A 105 20.52 0.42 20.08
N PRO A 106 21.77 0.90 20.05
CA PRO A 106 22.40 1.43 18.84
C PRO A 106 22.60 0.37 17.76
N GLN A 107 22.94 -0.87 18.12
CA GLN A 107 23.12 -1.94 17.13
C GLN A 107 21.79 -2.35 16.49
N GLN A 108 20.75 -2.55 17.31
CA GLN A 108 19.41 -2.88 16.83
C GLN A 108 18.83 -1.76 15.95
N TYR A 109 19.05 -0.49 16.33
CA TYR A 109 18.65 0.65 15.51
C TYR A 109 19.24 0.58 14.11
N ARG A 110 20.54 0.29 14.02
CA ARG A 110 21.27 0.21 12.75
C ARG A 110 20.79 -0.93 11.88
N ASP A 111 20.57 -2.10 12.47
CA ASP A 111 20.15 -3.29 11.74
C ASP A 111 18.74 -3.11 11.17
N GLU A 112 17.80 -2.59 11.97
CA GLU A 112 16.43 -2.29 11.52
C GLU A 112 16.40 -1.15 10.48
N LEU A 113 17.25 -0.13 10.63
CA LEU A 113 17.34 0.97 9.67
C LEU A 113 17.87 0.50 8.32
N ALA A 114 18.95 -0.30 8.32
CA ALA A 114 19.50 -0.87 7.09
C ALA A 114 18.47 -1.73 6.36
N HIS A 115 17.75 -2.58 7.10
CA HIS A 115 16.68 -3.40 6.53
C HIS A 115 15.53 -2.55 5.97
N ALA A 116 15.13 -1.49 6.66
CA ALA A 116 14.07 -0.60 6.20
C ALA A 116 14.44 0.12 4.88
N PHE A 117 15.69 0.57 4.75
CA PHE A 117 16.15 1.24 3.53
C PHE A 117 16.38 0.30 2.35
N GLU A 118 16.84 -0.92 2.61
CA GLU A 118 17.01 -1.94 1.56
C GLU A 118 15.66 -2.26 0.91
N ASP A 119 14.63 -2.50 1.72
CA ASP A 119 13.26 -2.75 1.25
C ASP A 119 12.59 -1.54 0.56
N MET A 120 12.99 -0.32 0.91
CA MET A 120 12.47 0.88 0.25
C MET A 120 13.15 1.15 -1.10
N ARG A 121 14.36 0.62 -1.30
CA ARG A 121 15.16 0.83 -2.52
C ARG A 121 14.70 -0.10 -3.64
N GLU A 122 14.30 -1.30 -3.28
CA GLU A 122 13.60 -2.20 -4.17
C GLU A 122 12.16 -1.70 -4.31
N GLY A 123 11.87 -0.94 -5.37
CA GLY A 123 10.52 -0.51 -5.74
C GLY A 123 9.62 -1.67 -6.16
N GLY A 124 9.62 -2.75 -5.37
CA GLY A 124 9.02 -4.02 -5.68
C GLY A 124 7.50 -3.93 -5.73
N LEU A 125 6.97 -3.97 -6.95
CA LEU A 125 5.56 -4.16 -7.25
C LEU A 125 5.04 -5.54 -6.79
N PHE A 126 5.95 -6.47 -6.45
CA PHE A 126 5.62 -7.84 -6.09
C PHE A 126 5.42 -8.02 -4.59
N TRP A 127 4.36 -8.74 -4.25
CA TRP A 127 3.95 -9.04 -2.89
C TRP A 127 4.93 -10.01 -2.22
N GLU A 128 5.91 -9.51 -1.48
CA GLU A 128 6.76 -10.37 -0.67
C GLU A 128 5.96 -10.89 0.54
N PHE A 129 5.63 -12.19 0.51
CA PHE A 129 4.82 -12.86 1.53
C PHE A 129 5.53 -13.09 2.87
N ARG A 130 6.71 -12.49 3.11
CA ARG A 130 7.52 -12.75 4.30
C ARG A 130 7.04 -11.91 5.49
N LYS A 131 5.92 -12.33 6.09
CA LYS A 131 5.22 -11.58 7.15
C LYS A 131 5.88 -11.73 8.53
N GLN A 132 6.19 -10.62 9.20
CA GLN A 132 6.36 -10.63 10.66
C GLN A 132 4.99 -10.69 11.36
N LYS A 133 4.91 -11.36 12.53
CA LYS A 133 3.65 -11.57 13.29
C LYS A 133 2.88 -10.26 13.58
N GLY A 134 3.57 -9.15 13.81
CA GLY A 134 2.94 -7.83 14.07
C GLY A 134 2.29 -7.21 12.83
N GLU A 135 2.79 -7.50 11.64
CA GLU A 135 2.28 -6.94 10.38
C GLU A 135 0.97 -7.61 9.98
N ARG A 136 0.77 -8.89 10.34
CA ARG A 136 -0.41 -9.68 9.95
C ARG A 136 -1.75 -9.02 10.31
N ARG A 137 -1.87 -8.37 11.47
CA ARG A 137 -3.12 -7.71 11.90
C ARG A 137 -3.46 -6.50 11.03
N SER A 138 -2.49 -5.62 10.78
CA SER A 138 -2.71 -4.44 9.93
C SER A 138 -3.01 -4.83 8.49
N TYR A 139 -2.34 -5.87 7.98
CA TYR A 139 -2.60 -6.43 6.66
C TYR A 139 -4.04 -6.98 6.54
N LEU A 140 -4.46 -7.80 7.51
CA LEU A 140 -5.82 -8.35 7.52
C LEU A 140 -6.87 -7.24 7.60
N MET A 141 -6.67 -6.26 8.47
CA MET A 141 -7.60 -5.14 8.62
C MET A 141 -7.71 -4.33 7.31
N ASN A 142 -6.58 -3.94 6.71
CA ASN A 142 -6.58 -3.21 5.45
C ASN A 142 -7.26 -4.02 4.33
N THR A 143 -6.90 -5.29 4.18
CA THR A 143 -7.49 -6.17 3.16
C THR A 143 -8.99 -6.33 3.34
N SER A 144 -9.46 -6.57 4.58
CA SER A 144 -10.88 -6.73 4.86
C SER A 144 -11.68 -5.46 4.61
N VAL A 145 -11.16 -4.29 5.02
CA VAL A 145 -11.83 -3.00 4.78
C VAL A 145 -11.91 -2.70 3.28
N HIS A 146 -10.85 -2.97 2.51
CA HIS A 146 -10.89 -2.84 1.05
C HIS A 146 -11.98 -3.73 0.46
N LEU A 147 -11.97 -5.02 0.79
CA LEU A 147 -12.94 -5.98 0.28
C LEU A 147 -14.39 -5.56 0.55
N ILE A 148 -14.69 -5.06 1.76
CA ILE A 148 -16.04 -4.59 2.10
C ILE A 148 -16.45 -3.41 1.22
N ILE A 149 -15.57 -2.41 1.07
CA ILE A 149 -15.85 -1.22 0.27
C ILE A 149 -15.98 -1.60 -1.22
N ASP A 150 -15.10 -2.46 -1.71
CA ASP A 150 -15.11 -2.97 -3.09
C ASP A 150 -16.42 -3.69 -3.43
N ILE A 151 -16.91 -4.52 -2.51
CA ILE A 151 -18.20 -5.21 -2.65
C ILE A 151 -19.33 -4.18 -2.67
N CYS A 152 -19.34 -3.21 -1.75
CA CYS A 152 -20.38 -2.19 -1.70
C CYS A 152 -20.45 -1.36 -3.00
N ALA A 153 -19.30 -0.90 -3.51
CA ALA A 153 -19.23 -0.15 -4.76
C ALA A 153 -19.62 -1.02 -5.96
N SER A 154 -19.18 -2.28 -5.99
CA SER A 154 -19.53 -3.25 -7.03
C SER A 154 -21.04 -3.49 -7.07
N VAL A 155 -21.66 -3.76 -5.92
CA VAL A 155 -23.12 -3.97 -5.79
C VAL A 155 -23.86 -2.70 -6.22
N ALA A 156 -23.44 -1.53 -5.74
CA ALA A 156 -24.07 -0.26 -6.11
C ALA A 156 -24.07 -0.08 -7.64
N LEU A 157 -22.92 -0.20 -8.30
CA LEU A 157 -22.81 -0.14 -9.76
C LEU A 157 -23.74 -1.16 -10.43
N LEU A 158 -23.67 -2.40 -9.96
CA LEU A 158 -24.35 -3.53 -10.55
C LEU A 158 -25.89 -3.45 -10.48
N THR A 159 -26.46 -2.81 -9.45
CA THR A 159 -27.93 -2.58 -9.39
C THR A 159 -28.49 -1.80 -10.58
N ARG A 160 -27.64 -1.08 -11.32
CA ARG A 160 -28.02 -0.27 -12.50
C ARG A 160 -27.79 -0.99 -13.82
N VAL A 161 -27.17 -2.17 -13.79
CA VAL A 161 -26.81 -2.94 -14.97
C VAL A 161 -27.97 -3.83 -15.42
N GLN A 162 -28.36 -3.67 -16.69
CA GLN A 162 -29.47 -4.43 -17.26
C GLN A 162 -29.16 -5.94 -17.30
N GLY A 163 -30.15 -6.75 -16.94
CA GLY A 163 -30.09 -8.21 -17.08
C GLY A 163 -29.38 -8.95 -15.94
N ILE A 164 -28.84 -8.26 -14.92
CA ILE A 164 -28.21 -8.93 -13.76
C ILE A 164 -29.18 -9.07 -12.59
N TRP A 165 -30.02 -8.07 -12.32
CA TRP A 165 -31.10 -8.18 -11.33
C TRP A 165 -32.41 -8.54 -12.04
N PRO A 166 -33.20 -9.51 -11.52
CA PRO A 166 -34.57 -9.67 -11.96
C PRO A 166 -35.30 -8.34 -11.72
N VAL A 167 -36.13 -7.91 -12.66
CA VAL A 167 -36.96 -6.70 -12.54
C VAL A 167 -37.95 -6.92 -11.41
N ALA A 168 -37.52 -6.69 -10.18
CA ALA A 168 -38.34 -6.78 -8.97
C ALA A 168 -37.81 -5.72 -8.01
N MET A 169 -38.18 -4.48 -8.29
CA MET A 169 -38.59 -3.40 -7.36
C MET A 169 -38.78 -2.14 -8.23
N GLY A 170 -39.72 -2.22 -9.17
CA GLY A 170 -40.39 -1.02 -9.64
C GLY A 170 -41.36 -0.61 -8.53
N GLY A 171 -40.90 0.29 -7.67
CA GLY A 171 -41.79 1.07 -6.84
C GLY A 171 -42.10 2.36 -7.58
N ASP A 172 -43.16 2.31 -8.38
CA ASP A 172 -44.07 3.44 -8.56
C ASP A 172 -45.35 3.09 -7.79
#